data_AF-A0A442F983-F1
#
_entry.id   AF-A0A442F983-F1
#
_cell.length_a   1.000
_cell.length_b   1.000
_cell.length_c   1.000
_cell.angle_alpha   90.00
_cell.angle_beta   90.00
_cell.angle_gamma   90.00
#
_symmetry.space_group_name_H-M   'P 1'
#
loop_
_entity.id
_entity.type
_entity.pdbx_description
1 polymer ?
#
loop_
_entity_poly.entity_id
_entity_poly.type
_entity_poly.pdbx_seq_one_letter_code
_entity_poly.pdbx_strand_id
1 'polypeptide(L)'
;MRFAVVRSSAPGCEPNCPEWISAEGTIEAGTPALFRRLLNTLGGRQLPIVVNSPGGNVDAALQLGRMIRKNRLDIAVGITEFSGCSPGMKNCQDNDGKGQPYFGTADESGAMCNSACPLMFAGGVRRVVGEWAYLGVHQITTTYRREKLLYRTTYKIVNGKKKVLSTKLVSRKNAGSYKTYEMSKAVEKRLSAYLKEMGVEQGVLDVMKATPASDIRLIEPDDMLEMKLVTSLGSLDLLTEKSMCPRRPMPANCREVPSNTKPAEVANIEAAPSPTAPAPAPGPRIQDQEMRFVVVRGSNPLCNPDCPEWISAEGTIAAGSAGELRQLLDMLGGRRLPVVVNSPGGDVQAALAAGRLIRERGLDVAVARTDFLDCDPGKAGCEPTEGLYSGLTIDAGARCDAACAVMIAGGIRRFVGADAHFLVHSIGMEEKVRAYLDEMAIGSGFFVAMQSAQYAKHSELSQGELREFGFTTGPQSVDALTGATICKSSPKPDNCRVLPAANAEAEAPAKL
;
A
#
# COMPACT_ATOMS: atom_id res chain seq x y z
N MET A 1 7.27 -5.67 -3.36
CA MET A 1 7.38 -5.28 -4.79
C MET A 1 7.84 -6.50 -5.55
N ARG A 2 7.14 -6.84 -6.63
CA ARG A 2 7.46 -7.97 -7.51
C ARG A 2 8.25 -7.48 -8.72
N PHE A 3 9.09 -8.35 -9.26
CA PHE A 3 9.80 -8.09 -10.50
C PHE A 3 9.57 -9.19 -11.52
N ALA A 4 9.36 -8.82 -12.78
CA ALA A 4 9.21 -9.76 -13.89
C ALA A 4 9.77 -9.18 -15.19
N VAL A 5 10.38 -10.02 -16.03
CA VAL A 5 10.71 -9.63 -17.41
C VAL A 5 9.46 -9.78 -18.25
N VAL A 6 9.13 -8.75 -19.02
CA VAL A 6 7.95 -8.70 -19.87
C VAL A 6 8.36 -8.35 -21.29
N ARG A 7 7.82 -9.07 -22.26
CA ARG A 7 7.89 -8.81 -23.70
C ARG A 7 6.57 -8.20 -24.15
N SER A 8 6.64 -7.20 -25.02
CA SER A 8 5.45 -6.57 -25.57
C SER A 8 4.56 -7.59 -26.29
N SER A 9 3.27 -7.59 -25.96
CA SER A 9 2.21 -8.27 -26.73
C SER A 9 1.50 -7.31 -27.70
N ALA A 10 2.02 -6.09 -27.89
CA ALA A 10 1.39 -5.11 -28.76
C ALA A 10 1.31 -5.61 -30.22
N PRO A 11 0.15 -5.53 -30.88
CA PRO A 11 -0.01 -5.99 -32.25
C PRO A 11 1.02 -5.35 -33.20
N GLY A 12 1.71 -6.18 -33.99
CA GLY A 12 2.67 -5.73 -34.99
C GLY A 12 4.08 -5.41 -34.48
N CYS A 13 4.44 -5.81 -33.26
CA CYS A 13 5.84 -5.74 -32.81
C CYS A 13 6.68 -6.94 -33.25
N GLU A 14 6.08 -8.11 -33.49
CA GLU A 14 6.83 -9.31 -33.89
C GLU A 14 7.44 -9.14 -35.30
N PRO A 15 8.64 -9.71 -35.54
CA PRO A 15 9.41 -10.60 -34.66
C PRO A 15 10.27 -9.89 -33.58
N ASN A 16 10.30 -8.55 -33.58
CA ASN A 16 11.23 -7.75 -32.80
C ASN A 16 10.50 -6.84 -31.80
N CYS A 17 10.06 -7.41 -30.68
CA CYS A 17 9.32 -6.70 -29.65
C CYS A 17 10.25 -6.16 -28.54
N PRO A 18 9.89 -5.01 -27.94
CA PRO A 18 10.58 -4.49 -26.77
C PRO A 18 10.30 -5.36 -25.53
N GLU A 19 11.30 -5.46 -24.66
CA GLU A 19 11.22 -6.08 -23.34
C GLU A 19 11.51 -5.06 -22.24
N TRP A 20 10.95 -5.25 -21.05
CA TRP A 20 11.20 -4.43 -19.87
C TRP A 20 11.14 -5.25 -18.58
N ILE A 21 11.53 -4.64 -17.47
CA ILE A 21 11.33 -5.16 -16.12
C ILE A 21 10.10 -4.47 -15.52
N SER A 22 9.01 -5.21 -15.30
CA SER A 22 7.90 -4.75 -14.47
C SER A 22 8.36 -4.74 -13.00
N ALA A 23 8.16 -3.64 -12.28
CA ALA A 23 8.51 -3.45 -10.87
C ALA A 23 7.32 -2.87 -10.09
N GLU A 24 6.49 -3.73 -9.51
CA GLU A 24 5.18 -3.32 -8.98
C GLU A 24 4.95 -3.63 -7.50
N GLY A 25 4.30 -2.71 -6.79
CA GLY A 25 3.88 -2.84 -5.39
C GLY A 25 4.85 -2.22 -4.37
N THR A 26 4.61 -2.48 -3.08
CA THR A 26 5.33 -1.85 -1.96
C THR A 26 6.81 -2.23 -1.90
N ILE A 27 7.71 -1.27 -1.67
CA ILE A 27 9.14 -1.52 -1.46
C ILE A 27 9.33 -2.06 -0.04
N GLU A 28 9.59 -3.35 0.08
CA GLU A 28 9.90 -4.01 1.35
C GLU A 28 11.41 -4.19 1.56
N ALA A 29 11.84 -4.47 2.80
CA ALA A 29 13.24 -4.70 3.14
C ALA A 29 13.91 -5.82 2.31
N GLY A 30 13.15 -6.84 1.88
CA GLY A 30 13.64 -7.94 1.04
C GLY A 30 13.72 -7.61 -0.46
N THR A 31 13.11 -6.52 -0.92
CA THR A 31 13.00 -6.16 -2.35
C THR A 31 14.35 -6.08 -3.08
N PRO A 32 15.44 -5.49 -2.51
CA PRO A 32 16.73 -5.45 -3.19
C PRO A 32 17.31 -6.83 -3.51
N ALA A 33 17.03 -7.84 -2.69
CA ALA A 33 17.49 -9.21 -2.93
C ALA A 33 16.75 -9.84 -4.11
N LEU A 34 15.44 -9.60 -4.24
CA LEU A 34 14.64 -10.06 -5.39
C LEU A 34 15.11 -9.41 -6.68
N PHE A 35 15.33 -8.10 -6.66
CA PHE A 35 15.84 -7.38 -7.83
C PHE A 35 17.23 -7.89 -8.25
N ARG A 36 18.13 -8.15 -7.29
CA ARG A 36 19.46 -8.71 -7.57
C ARG A 36 19.37 -10.07 -8.25
N ARG A 37 18.48 -10.94 -7.77
CA ARG A 37 18.26 -12.25 -8.37
C ARG A 37 17.81 -12.13 -9.82
N LEU A 38 16.88 -11.22 -10.11
CA LEU A 38 16.43 -10.96 -11.49
C LEU A 38 17.58 -10.44 -12.36
N LEU A 39 18.34 -9.44 -11.91
CA LEU A 39 19.46 -8.90 -12.70
C LEU A 39 20.51 -9.97 -13.05
N ASN A 40 20.73 -10.93 -12.14
CA ASN A 40 21.61 -12.06 -12.41
C ASN A 40 21.09 -12.97 -13.53
N THR A 41 19.77 -13.14 -13.68
CA THR A 41 19.20 -13.95 -14.78
C THR A 41 19.28 -13.23 -16.12
N LEU A 42 19.37 -11.90 -16.12
CA LEU A 42 19.48 -11.09 -17.34
C LEU A 42 20.87 -11.13 -17.97
N GLY A 43 21.90 -11.63 -17.28
CA GLY A 43 23.24 -11.79 -17.85
C GLY A 43 23.87 -10.50 -18.39
N GLY A 44 23.54 -9.35 -17.80
CA GLY A 44 24.05 -8.03 -18.22
C GLY A 44 23.18 -7.28 -19.24
N ARG A 45 22.04 -7.85 -19.66
CA ARG A 45 21.06 -7.13 -20.50
C ARG A 45 20.50 -5.91 -19.77
N GLN A 46 20.45 -4.79 -20.47
CA GLN A 46 19.93 -3.52 -19.97
C GLN A 46 18.47 -3.38 -20.41
N LEU A 47 17.56 -3.80 -19.54
CA LEU A 47 16.13 -3.61 -19.75
C LEU A 47 15.64 -2.39 -18.96
N PRO A 48 14.80 -1.53 -19.55
CA PRO A 48 14.17 -0.45 -18.80
C PRO A 48 13.26 -1.03 -17.71
N ILE A 49 13.07 -0.26 -16.65
CA ILE A 49 12.17 -0.60 -15.55
C ILE A 49 10.87 0.19 -15.72
N VAL A 50 9.74 -0.50 -15.65
CA VAL A 50 8.42 0.10 -15.58
C VAL A 50 7.93 -0.07 -14.16
N VAL A 51 7.83 1.02 -13.41
CA VAL A 51 7.52 1.02 -11.96
C VAL A 51 6.13 1.54 -11.66
N ASN A 52 5.38 0.80 -10.84
CA ASN A 52 4.18 1.28 -10.17
C ASN A 52 4.27 0.94 -8.67
N SER A 53 4.49 1.92 -7.81
CA SER A 53 4.76 1.69 -6.40
C SER A 53 4.26 2.83 -5.48
N PRO A 54 3.56 2.49 -4.39
CA PRO A 54 3.20 3.46 -3.35
C PRO A 54 4.40 3.85 -2.45
N GLY A 55 5.60 3.31 -2.70
CA GLY A 55 6.77 3.48 -1.85
C GLY A 55 6.92 2.38 -0.80
N GLY A 56 7.44 2.71 0.38
CA GLY A 56 7.69 1.75 1.47
C GLY A 56 9.01 2.00 2.19
N ASN A 57 9.83 0.96 2.33
CA ASN A 57 11.09 0.98 3.06
C ASN A 57 12.15 1.83 2.33
N VAL A 58 12.54 2.93 2.98
CA VAL A 58 13.51 3.91 2.45
C VAL A 58 14.88 3.28 2.20
N ASP A 59 15.41 2.48 3.12
CA ASP A 59 16.73 1.86 2.95
C ASP A 59 16.77 0.92 1.75
N ALA A 60 15.70 0.16 1.53
CA ALA A 60 15.53 -0.70 0.36
C ALA A 60 15.42 0.13 -0.93
N ALA A 61 14.68 1.24 -0.93
CA ALA A 61 14.57 2.13 -2.09
C ALA A 61 15.93 2.72 -2.49
N LEU A 62 16.73 3.18 -1.52
CA LEU A 62 18.09 3.69 -1.76
C LEU A 62 19.01 2.59 -2.32
N GLN A 63 18.89 1.35 -1.83
CA GLN A 63 19.65 0.22 -2.37
C GLN A 63 19.23 -0.11 -3.81
N LEU A 64 17.93 -0.13 -4.09
CA LEU A 64 17.40 -0.36 -5.43
C LEU A 64 17.90 0.71 -6.39
N GLY A 65 17.81 2.00 -6.06
CA GLY A 65 18.29 3.06 -6.94
C GLY A 65 19.80 3.00 -7.21
N ARG A 66 20.63 2.62 -6.22
CA ARG A 66 22.06 2.33 -6.48
C ARG A 66 22.26 1.15 -7.42
N MET A 67 21.46 0.09 -7.28
CA MET A 67 21.53 -1.06 -8.18
C MET A 67 21.10 -0.70 -9.60
N ILE A 68 20.04 0.10 -9.76
CA ILE A 68 19.56 0.63 -11.05
C ILE A 68 20.67 1.46 -11.70
N ARG A 69 21.24 2.43 -10.97
CA ARG A 69 22.34 3.28 -11.44
C ARG A 69 23.56 2.47 -11.86
N LYS A 70 23.99 1.53 -11.02
CA LYS A 70 25.16 0.68 -11.27
C LYS A 70 25.01 -0.16 -12.55
N ASN A 71 23.80 -0.65 -12.81
CA ASN A 71 23.51 -1.47 -13.99
C ASN A 71 23.10 -0.63 -15.22
N ARG A 72 23.12 0.71 -15.10
CA ARG A 72 22.78 1.67 -16.16
C ARG A 72 21.39 1.45 -16.77
N LEU A 73 20.42 1.19 -15.90
CA LEU A 73 19.05 0.93 -16.34
C LEU A 73 18.25 2.24 -16.44
N ASP A 74 17.41 2.32 -17.45
CA ASP A 74 16.39 3.35 -17.57
C ASP A 74 15.17 2.99 -16.73
N ILE A 75 14.38 3.98 -16.34
CA ILE A 75 13.18 3.78 -15.52
C ILE A 75 12.08 4.75 -15.93
N ALA A 76 10.86 4.24 -16.00
CA ALA A 76 9.65 5.01 -16.20
C ALA A 76 8.56 4.61 -15.21
N VAL A 77 7.71 5.56 -14.85
CA VAL A 77 6.50 5.27 -14.06
C VAL A 77 5.43 4.76 -15.02
N GLY A 78 4.89 3.58 -14.72
CA GLY A 78 3.93 2.86 -15.57
C GLY A 78 3.43 1.58 -14.92
N ILE A 79 2.31 1.08 -15.42
CA ILE A 79 1.69 -0.21 -15.07
C ILE A 79 2.00 -1.21 -16.18
N THR A 80 2.28 -2.45 -15.81
CA THR A 80 2.37 -3.55 -16.76
C THR A 80 1.10 -4.38 -16.74
N GLU A 81 0.37 -4.38 -17.85
CA GLU A 81 -0.79 -5.23 -18.07
C GLU A 81 -0.35 -6.56 -18.69
N PHE A 82 -0.34 -7.61 -17.87
CA PHE A 82 0.05 -8.94 -18.32
C PHE A 82 -1.00 -9.56 -19.25
N SER A 83 -0.55 -10.13 -20.36
CA SER A 83 -1.36 -10.90 -21.32
C SER A 83 -1.15 -12.40 -21.09
N GLY A 84 -2.24 -13.14 -20.92
CA GLY A 84 -2.20 -14.57 -20.59
C GLY A 84 -1.72 -14.80 -19.17
N CYS A 85 -0.43 -15.07 -18.99
CA CYS A 85 0.15 -15.35 -17.68
C CYS A 85 0.64 -14.09 -16.97
N SER A 86 0.43 -14.03 -15.64
CA SER A 86 1.01 -12.99 -14.79
C SER A 86 1.87 -13.58 -13.66
N PRO A 87 2.82 -12.81 -13.11
CA PRO A 87 3.67 -13.25 -12.01
C PRO A 87 2.84 -13.67 -10.78
N GLY A 88 2.98 -14.93 -10.37
CA GLY A 88 2.28 -15.50 -9.21
C GLY A 88 0.89 -16.10 -9.53
N MET A 89 0.46 -16.12 -10.79
CA MET A 89 -0.75 -16.87 -11.19
C MET A 89 -0.53 -18.39 -11.00
N LYS A 90 -1.45 -19.08 -10.31
CA LYS A 90 -1.40 -20.54 -10.14
C LYS A 90 -1.93 -21.21 -11.42
N ASN A 91 -1.29 -22.30 -11.86
CA ASN A 91 -1.63 -23.07 -13.07
C ASN A 91 -1.40 -22.36 -14.42
N CYS A 92 -0.49 -21.37 -14.48
CA CYS A 92 0.02 -20.89 -15.75
C CYS A 92 1.02 -21.91 -16.33
N GLN A 93 0.65 -22.60 -17.42
CA GLN A 93 1.53 -23.56 -18.12
C GLN A 93 2.41 -22.90 -19.20
N ASP A 94 2.05 -21.70 -19.67
CA ASP A 94 2.74 -21.03 -20.78
C ASP A 94 4.17 -20.58 -20.42
N ASN A 95 4.49 -20.51 -19.12
CA ASN A 95 5.80 -20.08 -18.61
C ASN A 95 6.48 -21.12 -17.69
N ASP A 96 6.18 -22.42 -17.88
CA ASP A 96 6.71 -23.55 -17.10
C ASP A 96 8.25 -23.69 -17.15
N GLY A 97 8.95 -22.80 -16.44
CA GLY A 97 10.34 -22.96 -16.02
C GLY A 97 11.42 -22.76 -17.08
N LYS A 98 11.10 -22.31 -18.30
CA LYS A 98 12.09 -22.17 -19.40
C LYS A 98 12.76 -20.79 -19.51
N GLY A 99 12.59 -19.89 -18.54
CA GLY A 99 13.21 -18.55 -18.58
C GLY A 99 12.68 -17.65 -19.69
N GLN A 100 11.46 -17.92 -20.16
CA GLN A 100 10.75 -17.08 -21.14
C GLN A 100 10.19 -15.83 -20.43
N PRO A 101 10.20 -14.65 -21.09
CA PRO A 101 9.56 -13.46 -20.55
C PRO A 101 8.04 -13.64 -20.48
N TYR A 102 7.39 -12.97 -19.54
CA TYR A 102 5.94 -12.79 -19.59
C TYR A 102 5.55 -11.93 -20.79
N PHE A 103 4.29 -11.98 -21.21
CA PHE A 103 3.77 -11.10 -22.24
C PHE A 103 2.91 -10.01 -21.61
N GLY A 104 2.90 -8.82 -22.20
CA GLY A 104 2.05 -7.73 -21.72
C GLY A 104 2.20 -6.45 -22.50
N THR A 105 1.43 -5.45 -22.10
CA THR A 105 1.55 -4.06 -22.54
C THR A 105 1.92 -3.18 -21.35
N ALA A 106 2.50 -2.00 -21.61
CA ALA A 106 2.80 -1.02 -20.59
C ALA A 106 1.92 0.20 -20.80
N ASP A 107 1.33 0.72 -19.73
CA ASP A 107 0.47 1.91 -19.73
C ASP A 107 0.96 2.86 -18.62
N GLU A 108 0.86 4.16 -18.83
CA GLU A 108 1.22 5.18 -17.84
C GLU A 108 0.01 5.72 -17.07
N SER A 109 -1.20 5.48 -17.57
CA SER A 109 -2.46 6.00 -17.03
C SER A 109 -2.68 5.52 -15.59
N GLY A 110 -2.66 6.45 -14.63
CA GLY A 110 -2.87 6.15 -13.21
C GLY A 110 -1.69 5.45 -12.53
N ALA A 111 -0.56 5.27 -13.21
CA ALA A 111 0.63 4.69 -12.62
C ALA A 111 1.23 5.66 -11.59
N MET A 112 1.77 5.13 -10.49
CA MET A 112 2.31 5.99 -9.42
C MET A 112 3.71 5.58 -8.98
N CYS A 113 4.48 6.56 -8.53
CA CYS A 113 5.72 6.37 -7.81
C CYS A 113 5.78 7.31 -6.61
N ASN A 114 5.27 6.83 -5.48
CA ASN A 114 5.04 7.66 -4.31
C ASN A 114 6.01 7.39 -3.16
N SER A 115 6.15 8.37 -2.25
CA SER A 115 6.87 8.24 -0.98
C SER A 115 8.35 7.87 -1.14
N ALA A 116 8.74 6.62 -0.85
CA ALA A 116 10.10 6.13 -1.02
C ALA A 116 10.42 5.72 -2.48
N CYS A 117 9.42 5.53 -3.35
CA CYS A 117 9.65 5.15 -4.75
C CYS A 117 10.48 6.17 -5.52
N PRO A 118 10.26 7.50 -5.42
CA PRO A 118 11.11 8.52 -6.04
C PRO A 118 12.60 8.36 -5.76
N LEU A 119 12.97 7.85 -4.58
CA LEU A 119 14.37 7.57 -4.24
C LEU A 119 14.94 6.41 -5.06
N MET A 120 14.15 5.35 -5.30
CA MET A 120 14.54 4.30 -6.23
C MET A 120 14.61 4.81 -7.67
N PHE A 121 13.58 5.56 -8.08
CA PHE A 121 13.43 6.15 -9.41
C PHE A 121 14.61 7.05 -9.80
N ALA A 122 15.12 7.85 -8.85
CA ALA A 122 16.31 8.68 -9.02
C ALA A 122 17.54 7.88 -9.54
N GLY A 123 17.61 6.57 -9.29
CA GLY A 123 18.67 5.70 -9.76
C GLY A 123 18.76 5.51 -11.28
N GLY A 124 17.68 5.79 -12.03
CA GLY A 124 17.62 5.60 -13.47
C GLY A 124 18.59 6.48 -14.27
N VAL A 125 19.14 5.95 -15.36
CA VAL A 125 19.96 6.75 -16.30
C VAL A 125 19.08 7.71 -17.08
N ARG A 126 18.07 7.19 -17.77
CA ARG A 126 16.91 7.93 -18.24
C ARG A 126 15.74 7.72 -17.28
N ARG A 127 15.07 8.81 -16.92
CA ARG A 127 13.96 8.85 -15.96
C ARG A 127 12.79 9.57 -16.59
N VAL A 128 11.66 8.89 -16.72
CA VAL A 128 10.48 9.40 -17.41
C VAL A 128 9.24 9.19 -16.55
N VAL A 129 8.39 10.22 -16.48
CA VAL A 129 7.05 10.15 -15.91
C VAL A 129 6.15 10.75 -16.97
N GLY A 130 5.24 9.94 -17.52
CA GLY A 130 4.29 10.41 -18.51
C GLY A 130 3.25 11.34 -17.92
N GLU A 131 2.50 12.02 -18.78
CA GLU A 131 1.50 13.03 -18.40
C GLU A 131 0.40 12.45 -17.50
N TRP A 132 0.10 11.16 -17.66
CA TRP A 132 -0.95 10.45 -16.91
C TRP A 132 -0.43 9.61 -15.74
N ALA A 133 0.88 9.69 -15.47
CA ALA A 133 1.53 9.03 -14.36
C ALA A 133 1.92 10.04 -13.28
N TYR A 134 1.95 9.58 -12.03
CA TYR A 134 2.15 10.43 -10.87
C TYR A 134 3.45 10.07 -10.15
N LEU A 135 4.18 11.10 -9.73
CA LEU A 135 5.30 10.97 -8.81
C LEU A 135 5.08 11.91 -7.64
N GLY A 136 4.80 11.31 -6.47
CA GLY A 136 4.45 12.02 -5.26
C GLY A 136 5.50 11.89 -4.15
N VAL A 137 5.71 12.96 -3.41
CA VAL A 137 6.65 13.00 -2.28
C VAL A 137 6.00 13.53 -1.00
N HIS A 138 6.50 13.04 0.13
CA HIS A 138 6.16 13.55 1.45
C HIS A 138 7.30 13.34 2.45
N GLN A 139 7.18 13.90 3.66
CA GLN A 139 8.25 13.78 4.66
C GLN A 139 8.36 12.34 5.20
N ILE A 140 9.58 11.88 5.42
CA ILE A 140 9.83 10.50 5.87
C ILE A 140 9.50 10.34 7.35
N THR A 141 8.56 9.44 7.64
CA THR A 141 8.26 9.01 9.01
C THR A 141 9.29 7.99 9.49
N THR A 142 9.90 8.23 10.66
CA THR A 142 10.85 7.31 11.28
C THR A 142 10.21 6.59 12.46
N THR A 143 10.15 5.25 12.40
CA THR A 143 9.67 4.41 13.51
C THR A 143 10.84 3.93 14.34
N TYR A 144 10.91 4.36 15.60
CA TYR A 144 11.88 3.90 16.58
C TYR A 144 11.32 2.72 17.34
N ARG A 145 12.02 1.58 17.34
CA ARG A 145 11.73 0.44 18.22
C ARG A 145 12.70 0.48 19.39
N ARG A 146 12.19 0.58 20.62
CA ARG A 146 13.02 0.59 21.82
C ARG A 146 13.05 -0.80 22.42
N GLU A 147 14.24 -1.27 22.76
CA GLU A 147 14.42 -2.52 23.50
C GLU A 147 15.16 -2.24 24.80
N LYS A 148 14.72 -2.88 25.88
CA LYS A 148 15.45 -2.92 27.15
C LYS A 148 16.26 -4.20 27.19
N LEU A 149 17.58 -4.05 27.11
CA LEU A 149 18.53 -5.15 27.18
C LEU A 149 19.09 -5.25 28.61
N LEU A 150 18.97 -6.42 29.22
CA LEU A 150 19.57 -6.72 30.52
C LEU A 150 20.84 -7.54 30.31
N TYR A 151 21.98 -7.06 30.81
CA TYR A 151 23.26 -7.76 30.72
C TYR A 151 23.72 -8.29 32.07
N ARG A 152 24.29 -9.49 32.10
CA ARG A 152 25.06 -10.02 33.22
C ARG A 152 26.54 -9.92 32.88
N THR A 153 27.24 -9.09 33.65
CA THR A 153 28.69 -8.88 33.48
C THR A 153 29.43 -9.55 34.63
N THR A 154 30.27 -10.53 34.32
CA THR A 154 31.22 -11.15 35.26
C THR A 154 32.54 -10.38 35.18
N TYR A 155 33.10 -10.01 36.32
CA TYR A 155 34.37 -9.27 36.38
C TYR A 155 35.23 -9.76 37.55
N LYS A 156 36.53 -9.52 37.45
CA LYS A 156 37.53 -9.75 38.50
C LYS A 156 38.26 -8.44 38.80
N ILE A 157 38.47 -8.13 40.08
CA ILE A 157 39.31 -7.00 40.47
C ILE A 157 40.77 -7.45 40.40
N VAL A 158 41.61 -6.71 39.68
CA VAL A 158 43.07 -6.95 39.59
C VAL A 158 43.75 -5.62 39.85
N ASN A 159 44.61 -5.56 40.89
CA ASN A 159 45.32 -4.34 41.32
C ASN A 159 44.36 -3.15 41.55
N GLY A 160 43.23 -3.41 42.23
CA GLY A 160 42.21 -2.39 42.50
C GLY A 160 41.34 -1.98 41.31
N LYS A 161 41.59 -2.50 40.10
CA LYS A 161 40.82 -2.17 38.89
C LYS A 161 39.91 -3.31 38.43
N LYS A 162 38.71 -2.94 38.00
CA LYS A 162 37.68 -3.86 37.49
C LYS A 162 38.07 -4.39 36.11
N LYS A 163 38.36 -5.69 35.99
CA LYS A 163 38.63 -6.39 34.73
C LYS A 163 37.42 -7.24 34.35
N VAL A 164 36.68 -6.84 33.31
CA VAL A 164 35.53 -7.59 32.80
C VAL A 164 36.01 -8.92 32.21
N LEU A 165 35.45 -10.02 32.67
CA LEU A 165 35.74 -11.38 32.19
C LEU A 165 34.75 -11.83 31.11
N SER A 166 33.46 -11.48 31.27
CA SER A 166 32.42 -11.82 30.28
C SER A 166 31.19 -10.95 30.44
N THR A 167 30.54 -10.57 29.34
CA THR A 167 29.22 -9.93 29.33
C THR A 167 28.25 -10.82 28.56
N LYS A 168 27.15 -11.25 29.18
CA LYS A 168 26.08 -12.04 28.53
C LYS A 168 24.78 -11.27 28.53
N LEU A 169 24.04 -11.30 27.41
CA LEU A 169 22.67 -10.80 27.35
C LEU A 169 21.75 -11.78 28.10
N VAL A 170 21.02 -11.28 29.09
CA VAL A 170 20.13 -12.07 29.96
C VAL A 170 18.68 -11.97 29.50
N SER A 171 18.23 -10.78 29.09
CA SER A 171 16.89 -10.59 28.55
C SER A 171 16.82 -9.42 27.59
N ARG A 172 15.91 -9.52 26.64
CA ARG A 172 15.52 -8.46 25.70
C ARG A 172 14.02 -8.27 25.87
N LYS A 173 13.60 -7.12 26.38
CA LYS A 173 12.19 -6.74 26.50
C LYS A 173 11.87 -5.61 25.54
N ASN A 174 10.77 -5.71 24.81
CA ASN A 174 10.27 -4.60 24.02
C ASN A 174 9.88 -3.45 24.98
N ALA A 175 10.32 -2.23 24.68
CA ALA A 175 10.07 -1.02 25.46
C ALA A 175 9.21 -0.01 24.68
N GLY A 176 8.41 -0.52 23.73
CA GLY A 176 7.53 0.23 22.86
C GLY A 176 8.23 0.79 21.62
N SER A 177 7.41 1.31 20.70
CA SER A 177 7.88 2.04 19.53
C SER A 177 7.20 3.41 19.43
N TYR A 178 7.91 4.40 18.90
CA TYR A 178 7.32 5.71 18.61
C TYR A 178 7.69 6.14 17.19
N LYS A 179 6.83 6.94 16.58
CA LYS A 179 7.07 7.54 15.26
C LYS A 179 7.47 8.99 15.43
N THR A 180 8.42 9.45 14.63
CA THR A 180 8.63 10.88 14.38
C THR A 180 8.28 11.16 12.94
N TYR A 181 7.43 12.16 12.73
CA TYR A 181 7.02 12.55 11.38
C TYR A 181 8.05 13.47 10.76
N GLU A 182 8.68 14.33 11.56
CA GLU A 182 9.77 15.18 11.11
C GLU A 182 11.06 14.40 10.85
N MET A 183 11.70 14.76 9.75
CA MET A 183 12.96 14.18 9.32
C MET A 183 14.12 14.74 10.16
N SER A 184 14.88 13.84 10.79
CA SER A 184 16.09 14.26 11.51
C SER A 184 17.15 14.81 10.55
N LYS A 185 18.02 15.72 11.04
CA LYS A 185 19.16 16.25 10.27
C LYS A 185 20.05 15.16 9.68
N ALA A 186 20.17 14.01 10.36
CA ALA A 186 20.95 12.89 9.87
C ALA A 186 20.30 12.21 8.65
N VAL A 187 18.98 12.03 8.68
CA VAL A 187 18.22 11.48 7.55
C VAL A 187 18.24 12.46 6.38
N GLU A 188 18.01 13.75 6.63
CA GLU A 188 18.07 14.80 5.62
C GLU A 188 19.44 14.81 4.90
N LYS A 189 20.54 14.84 5.67
CA LYS A 189 21.90 14.80 5.11
C LYS A 189 22.14 13.54 4.27
N ARG A 190 21.62 12.39 4.73
CA ARG A 190 21.76 11.11 4.03
C ARG A 190 21.00 11.11 2.70
N LEU A 191 19.78 11.62 2.67
CA LEU A 191 18.97 11.70 1.45
C LEU A 191 19.52 12.73 0.48
N SER A 192 19.92 13.91 0.97
CA SER A 192 20.58 14.94 0.14
C SER A 192 21.83 14.37 -0.54
N ALA A 193 22.69 13.67 0.22
CA ALA A 193 23.87 13.02 -0.34
C ALA A 193 23.52 11.97 -1.41
N TYR A 194 22.46 11.19 -1.18
CA TYR A 194 21.99 10.19 -2.13
C TYR A 194 21.38 10.80 -3.40
N LEU A 195 20.51 11.81 -3.28
CA LEU A 195 19.92 12.48 -4.43
C LEU A 195 21.01 13.11 -5.29
N LYS A 196 22.02 13.73 -4.66
CA LYS A 196 23.22 14.23 -5.33
C LYS A 196 24.02 13.11 -6.00
N GLU A 197 24.21 11.96 -5.36
CA GLU A 197 24.83 10.75 -5.93
C GLU A 197 24.08 10.30 -7.21
N MET A 198 22.77 10.49 -7.24
CA MET A 198 21.88 10.14 -8.37
C MET A 198 21.68 11.29 -9.40
N GLY A 199 22.35 12.43 -9.23
CA GLY A 199 22.22 13.58 -10.13
C GLY A 199 20.86 14.29 -10.07
N VAL A 200 20.15 14.16 -8.95
CA VAL A 200 18.90 14.89 -8.65
C VAL A 200 19.22 16.10 -7.79
N GLU A 201 18.58 17.23 -8.08
CA GLU A 201 18.79 18.48 -7.35
C GLU A 201 18.08 18.48 -5.99
N GLN A 202 18.50 19.42 -5.14
CA GLN A 202 18.09 19.49 -3.75
C GLN A 202 16.58 19.79 -3.58
N GLY A 203 15.96 20.44 -4.58
CA GLY A 203 14.54 20.84 -4.54
C GLY A 203 13.59 19.68 -4.21
N VAL A 204 13.86 18.46 -4.68
CA VAL A 204 13.00 17.29 -4.39
C VAL A 204 12.93 17.03 -2.88
N LEU A 205 14.07 17.15 -2.19
CA LEU A 205 14.10 16.96 -0.74
C LEU A 205 13.40 18.10 0.00
N ASP A 206 13.44 19.31 -0.54
CA ASP A 206 12.76 20.46 0.04
C ASP A 206 11.23 20.30 -0.08
N VAL A 207 10.74 19.83 -1.22
CA VAL A 207 9.33 19.45 -1.41
C VAL A 207 8.96 18.30 -0.47
N MET A 208 9.79 17.25 -0.37
CA MET A 208 9.58 16.16 0.60
C MET A 208 9.42 16.69 2.03
N LYS A 209 10.28 17.62 2.47
CA LYS A 209 10.25 18.19 3.82
C LYS A 209 9.03 19.08 4.07
N ALA A 210 8.62 19.84 3.07
CA ALA A 210 7.49 20.76 3.17
C ALA A 210 6.14 20.03 3.22
N THR A 211 6.07 18.80 2.72
CA THR A 211 4.84 18.02 2.66
C THR A 211 4.62 17.17 3.93
N PRO A 212 3.47 17.32 4.62
CA PRO A 212 3.08 16.50 5.77
C PRO A 212 3.19 15.00 5.53
N ALA A 213 3.50 14.20 6.56
CA ALA A 213 3.58 12.74 6.42
C ALA A 213 2.23 12.06 6.15
N SER A 214 1.14 12.78 6.38
CA SER A 214 -0.25 12.36 6.15
C SER A 214 -0.79 12.81 4.78
N ASP A 215 0.07 13.35 3.93
CA ASP A 215 -0.28 13.93 2.63
C ASP A 215 0.74 13.50 1.58
N ILE A 216 0.40 13.61 0.30
CA ILE A 216 1.32 13.39 -0.81
C ILE A 216 1.22 14.55 -1.78
N ARG A 217 2.34 15.25 -1.95
CA ARG A 217 2.47 16.27 -2.96
C ARG A 217 2.95 15.64 -4.25
N LEU A 218 2.06 15.62 -5.25
CA LEU A 218 2.45 15.36 -6.63
C LEU A 218 3.38 16.48 -7.10
N ILE A 219 4.47 16.10 -7.75
CA ILE A 219 5.40 17.05 -8.35
C ILE A 219 4.94 17.25 -9.79
N GLU A 220 4.81 18.48 -10.25
CA GLU A 220 4.46 18.76 -11.65
C GLU A 220 5.61 18.36 -12.59
N PRO A 221 5.35 17.92 -13.83
CA PRO A 221 6.40 17.47 -14.75
C PRO A 221 7.53 18.48 -14.97
N ASP A 222 7.21 19.77 -15.07
CA ASP A 222 8.20 20.84 -15.24
C ASP A 222 9.09 21.00 -14.00
N ASP A 223 8.50 20.97 -12.80
CA ASP A 223 9.23 20.98 -11.53
C ASP A 223 10.14 19.74 -11.44
N MET A 224 9.66 18.57 -11.86
CA MET A 224 10.48 17.35 -11.91
C MET A 224 11.68 17.52 -12.84
N LEU A 225 11.51 18.21 -13.98
CA LEU A 225 12.59 18.44 -14.93
C LEU A 225 13.61 19.45 -14.39
N GLU A 226 13.15 20.55 -13.82
CA GLU A 226 14.00 21.59 -13.19
C GLU A 226 14.86 20.97 -12.09
N MET A 227 14.26 20.18 -11.22
CA MET A 227 14.97 19.49 -10.14
C MET A 227 15.78 18.27 -10.61
N LYS A 228 15.81 17.99 -11.92
CA LYS A 228 16.46 16.82 -12.52
C LYS A 228 16.01 15.51 -11.87
N LEU A 229 14.74 15.42 -11.47
CA LEU A 229 14.12 14.19 -11.02
C LEU A 229 13.75 13.31 -12.22
N VAL A 230 13.17 13.92 -13.27
CA VAL A 230 13.10 13.33 -14.61
C VAL A 230 14.26 13.82 -15.47
N THR A 231 14.55 13.10 -16.55
CA THR A 231 15.57 13.52 -17.54
C THR A 231 14.95 14.13 -18.79
N SER A 232 13.63 13.99 -18.98
CA SER A 232 12.87 14.52 -20.10
C SER A 232 11.37 14.45 -19.81
N LEU A 233 10.57 15.35 -20.39
CA LEU A 233 9.10 15.34 -20.38
C LEU A 233 8.51 14.33 -21.38
N GLY A 234 9.11 13.14 -21.44
CA GLY A 234 8.65 12.09 -22.34
C GLY A 234 7.55 11.24 -21.73
N SER A 235 7.01 10.31 -22.53
CA SER A 235 6.12 9.26 -22.06
C SER A 235 6.85 7.92 -21.91
N LEU A 236 6.17 6.98 -21.26
CA LEU A 236 6.57 5.57 -21.16
C LEU A 236 6.90 4.94 -22.52
N ASP A 237 6.24 5.40 -23.60
CA ASP A 237 6.45 4.94 -24.98
C ASP A 237 7.90 5.01 -25.44
N LEU A 238 8.68 5.96 -24.90
CA LEU A 238 10.10 6.09 -25.19
C LEU A 238 10.92 4.85 -24.81
N LEU A 239 10.38 3.99 -23.93
CA LEU A 239 11.04 2.78 -23.43
C LEU A 239 10.35 1.48 -23.88
N THR A 240 9.05 1.52 -24.19
CA THR A 240 8.25 0.30 -24.40
C THR A 240 7.48 0.25 -25.73
N GLU A 241 7.46 1.32 -26.53
CA GLU A 241 6.67 1.35 -27.75
C GLU A 241 7.32 0.54 -28.89
N LYS A 242 6.52 -0.26 -29.60
CA LYS A 242 6.98 -1.13 -30.70
C LYS A 242 7.73 -0.37 -31.81
N SER A 243 7.39 0.90 -32.05
CA SER A 243 7.97 1.72 -33.12
C SER A 243 9.46 2.03 -32.89
N MET A 244 9.99 1.74 -31.70
CA MET A 244 11.41 1.93 -31.38
C MET A 244 12.32 0.81 -31.92
N CYS A 245 11.83 -0.42 -32.02
CA CYS A 245 12.65 -1.59 -32.34
C CYS A 245 13.18 -1.64 -33.79
N PRO A 246 12.54 -1.01 -34.78
CA PRO A 246 13.12 -0.84 -36.12
C PRO A 246 14.27 0.18 -36.20
N ARG A 247 14.53 0.99 -35.17
CA ARG A 247 15.56 2.05 -35.19
C ARG A 247 16.97 1.47 -35.26
N ARG A 248 17.92 2.21 -35.85
CA ARG A 248 19.35 1.84 -35.92
C ARG A 248 20.23 2.87 -35.21
N PRO A 249 21.13 2.47 -34.29
CA PRO A 249 21.30 1.11 -33.77
C PRO A 249 20.05 0.63 -33.00
N MET A 250 19.81 -0.69 -33.01
CA MET A 250 18.64 -1.28 -32.35
C MET A 250 18.71 -1.04 -30.83
N PRO A 251 17.62 -0.60 -30.19
CA PRO A 251 17.58 -0.45 -28.74
C PRO A 251 17.90 -1.77 -28.02
N ALA A 252 18.67 -1.70 -26.93
CA ALA A 252 19.16 -2.88 -26.21
C ALA A 252 18.05 -3.76 -25.60
N ASN A 253 16.85 -3.21 -25.47
CA ASN A 253 15.69 -3.88 -24.92
C ASN A 253 14.79 -4.52 -25.99
N CYS A 254 15.08 -4.33 -27.28
CA CYS A 254 14.38 -5.02 -28.36
C CYS A 254 15.00 -6.39 -28.63
N ARG A 255 14.16 -7.42 -28.76
CA ARG A 255 14.60 -8.80 -28.99
C ARG A 255 13.87 -9.41 -30.16
N GLU A 256 14.65 -9.89 -31.13
CA GLU A 256 14.17 -10.74 -32.20
C GLU A 256 14.02 -12.19 -31.71
N VAL A 257 12.87 -12.81 -31.98
CA VAL A 257 12.66 -14.25 -31.75
C VAL A 257 12.55 -14.92 -33.12
N PRO A 258 13.38 -15.95 -33.44
CA PRO A 258 13.34 -16.59 -34.75
C PRO A 258 11.98 -17.22 -35.03
N SER A 259 11.43 -17.00 -36.23
CA SER A 259 10.09 -17.44 -36.68
C SER A 259 9.88 -18.97 -36.81
N ASN A 260 10.73 -19.81 -36.22
CA ASN A 260 10.66 -21.27 -36.32
C ASN A 260 9.79 -21.95 -35.25
N THR A 261 8.95 -21.19 -34.56
CA THR A 261 7.80 -21.73 -33.83
C THR A 261 6.55 -21.19 -34.50
N LYS A 262 5.72 -22.10 -35.04
CA LYS A 262 4.40 -21.80 -35.61
C LYS A 262 3.72 -20.71 -34.77
N PRO A 263 3.18 -19.64 -35.39
CA PRO A 263 2.28 -18.75 -34.68
C PRO A 263 1.16 -19.59 -34.09
N ALA A 264 0.90 -19.47 -32.79
CA ALA A 264 -0.40 -19.87 -32.26
C ALA A 264 -1.41 -18.98 -32.99
N GLU A 265 -2.18 -19.59 -33.87
CA GLU A 265 -3.22 -18.93 -34.65
C GLU A 265 -4.17 -18.25 -33.67
N VAL A 266 -4.18 -16.92 -33.67
CA VAL A 266 -5.20 -16.14 -32.97
C VAL A 266 -6.51 -16.40 -33.70
N ALA A 267 -7.26 -17.39 -33.23
CA ALA A 267 -8.61 -17.62 -33.67
C ALA A 267 -9.45 -16.41 -33.23
N ASN A 268 -9.88 -15.60 -34.20
CA ASN A 268 -11.05 -14.77 -34.05
C ASN A 268 -12.21 -15.68 -33.68
N ILE A 269 -12.68 -15.59 -32.44
CA ILE A 269 -13.94 -16.20 -32.02
C ILE A 269 -14.77 -15.11 -31.36
N GLU A 270 -15.78 -14.68 -32.12
CA GLU A 270 -16.95 -13.96 -31.60
C GLU A 270 -17.50 -14.68 -30.37
N ALA A 271 -17.81 -13.90 -29.34
CA ALA A 271 -18.34 -14.37 -28.08
C ALA A 271 -19.67 -15.11 -28.27
N ALA A 272 -19.71 -16.37 -27.83
CA ALA A 272 -20.94 -17.03 -27.41
C ALA A 272 -20.80 -17.42 -25.92
N PRO A 273 -21.84 -17.24 -25.09
CA PRO A 273 -21.74 -17.48 -23.65
C PRO A 273 -21.91 -18.97 -23.36
N SER A 274 -21.07 -19.54 -22.49
CA SER A 274 -21.28 -20.89 -21.95
C SER A 274 -20.51 -21.13 -20.65
N PRO A 275 -20.92 -22.13 -19.85
CA PRO A 275 -21.26 -21.94 -18.44
C PRO A 275 -20.13 -22.25 -17.45
N THR A 276 -20.31 -21.72 -16.24
CA THR A 276 -19.45 -21.83 -15.07
C THR A 276 -19.31 -23.27 -14.56
N ALA A 277 -18.08 -23.71 -14.29
CA ALA A 277 -17.76 -24.85 -13.42
C ALA A 277 -16.52 -24.53 -12.56
N PRO A 278 -16.40 -25.09 -11.34
CA PRO A 278 -15.73 -24.45 -10.22
C PRO A 278 -14.23 -24.77 -10.10
N ALA A 279 -13.48 -23.80 -9.61
CA ALA A 279 -12.02 -23.84 -9.41
C ALA A 279 -11.60 -24.58 -8.12
N PRO A 280 -10.39 -25.21 -8.08
CA PRO A 280 -9.75 -25.65 -6.84
C PRO A 280 -8.92 -24.51 -6.18
N ALA A 281 -8.93 -24.48 -4.84
CA ALA A 281 -8.63 -23.31 -4.02
C ALA A 281 -7.13 -22.93 -3.82
N PRO A 282 -6.81 -21.62 -3.68
CA PRO A 282 -5.51 -21.10 -3.25
C PRO A 282 -5.43 -20.77 -1.74
N GLY A 283 -4.23 -20.87 -1.13
CA GLY A 283 -3.90 -20.21 0.15
C GLY A 283 -3.60 -18.70 0.01
N PRO A 284 -3.71 -17.88 1.08
CA PRO A 284 -4.59 -16.72 1.06
C PRO A 284 -3.89 -15.39 0.76
N ARG A 285 -4.42 -14.68 -0.24
CA ARG A 285 -4.26 -13.23 -0.49
C ARG A 285 -5.38 -12.50 0.28
N ILE A 286 -5.27 -11.18 0.52
CA ILE A 286 -6.39 -10.39 1.12
C ILE A 286 -7.66 -10.41 0.24
N GLN A 287 -7.51 -10.75 -1.04
CA GLN A 287 -8.63 -11.05 -1.96
C GLN A 287 -9.33 -12.39 -1.69
N ASP A 288 -8.76 -13.27 -0.85
CA ASP A 288 -9.26 -14.61 -0.54
C ASP A 288 -9.73 -14.76 0.92
N GLN A 289 -9.63 -13.71 1.74
CA GLN A 289 -10.10 -13.72 3.15
C GLN A 289 -11.37 -12.87 3.28
N GLU A 290 -12.39 -13.47 3.89
CA GLU A 290 -13.61 -12.76 4.28
C GLU A 290 -13.27 -11.63 5.27
N MET A 291 -14.06 -10.56 5.21
CA MET A 291 -13.83 -9.37 6.00
C MET A 291 -13.86 -9.69 7.48
N ARG A 292 -12.74 -9.44 8.15
CA ARG A 292 -12.55 -9.72 9.57
C ARG A 292 -12.66 -8.45 10.38
N PHE A 293 -13.40 -8.53 11.49
CA PHE A 293 -13.57 -7.44 12.44
C PHE A 293 -12.83 -7.74 13.75
N VAL A 294 -11.93 -6.86 14.18
CA VAL A 294 -11.29 -6.96 15.50
C VAL A 294 -11.15 -5.60 16.16
N VAL A 295 -11.08 -5.58 17.48
CA VAL A 295 -10.75 -4.36 18.23
C VAL A 295 -9.23 -4.20 18.31
N VAL A 296 -8.79 -3.00 17.98
CA VAL A 296 -7.37 -2.63 17.96
C VAL A 296 -7.17 -1.42 18.84
N ARG A 297 -6.05 -1.42 19.55
CA ARG A 297 -5.60 -0.33 20.40
C ARG A 297 -4.32 0.25 19.83
N GLY A 298 -4.25 1.58 19.81
CA GLY A 298 -3.05 2.30 19.44
C GLY A 298 -1.89 1.96 20.37
N SER A 299 -0.72 1.69 19.81
CA SER A 299 0.51 1.45 20.59
C SER A 299 1.51 2.58 20.35
N ASN A 300 1.45 3.60 21.20
CA ASN A 300 2.34 4.77 21.12
C ASN A 300 2.63 5.36 22.51
N PRO A 301 3.90 5.62 22.87
CA PRO A 301 4.26 6.30 24.12
C PRO A 301 3.59 7.67 24.33
N LEU A 302 3.18 8.34 23.25
CA LEU A 302 2.48 9.61 23.32
C LEU A 302 1.05 9.49 23.87
N CYS A 303 0.41 8.32 23.70
CA CYS A 303 -0.92 8.05 24.23
C CYS A 303 -0.90 7.20 25.49
N ASN A 304 0.11 6.36 25.72
CA ASN A 304 0.14 5.48 26.89
C ASN A 304 0.00 6.24 28.23
N PRO A 305 -0.85 5.77 29.17
CA PRO A 305 -1.67 4.56 29.12
C PRO A 305 -3.05 4.73 28.49
N ASP A 306 -3.38 5.90 27.92
CA ASP A 306 -4.68 6.29 27.39
C ASP A 306 -4.68 6.38 25.85
N CYS A 307 -4.72 5.22 25.18
CA CYS A 307 -4.64 5.15 23.73
C CYS A 307 -6.01 5.00 23.07
N PRO A 308 -6.15 5.48 21.81
CA PRO A 308 -7.38 5.32 21.07
C PRO A 308 -7.55 3.86 20.65
N GLU A 309 -8.80 3.42 20.63
CA GLU A 309 -9.23 2.11 20.15
C GLU A 309 -10.10 2.28 18.89
N TRP A 310 -10.07 1.29 18.01
CA TRP A 310 -10.90 1.25 16.80
C TRP A 310 -11.24 -0.18 16.43
N ILE A 311 -12.22 -0.35 15.54
CA ILE A 311 -12.54 -1.62 14.90
C ILE A 311 -11.77 -1.67 13.59
N SER A 312 -10.86 -2.63 13.43
CA SER A 312 -10.23 -2.93 12.14
C SER A 312 -11.16 -3.85 11.35
N ALA A 313 -11.51 -3.45 10.14
CA ALA A 313 -12.31 -4.20 9.16
C ALA A 313 -11.48 -4.43 7.90
N GLU A 314 -10.88 -5.62 7.80
CA GLU A 314 -9.90 -5.97 6.76
C GLU A 314 -10.39 -7.16 5.94
N GLY A 315 -10.40 -7.06 4.61
CA GLY A 315 -10.73 -8.19 3.71
C GLY A 315 -11.96 -7.97 2.83
N THR A 316 -12.39 -9.04 2.17
CA THR A 316 -13.50 -9.01 1.20
C THR A 316 -14.84 -9.07 1.92
N ILE A 317 -15.75 -8.15 1.61
CA ILE A 317 -17.10 -8.15 2.18
C ILE A 317 -17.82 -9.42 1.73
N ALA A 318 -18.14 -10.31 2.67
CA ALA A 318 -18.82 -11.57 2.43
C ALA A 318 -20.24 -11.51 3.03
N ALA A 319 -21.09 -12.47 2.67
CA ALA A 319 -22.48 -12.52 3.14
C ALA A 319 -22.61 -12.48 4.68
N GLY A 320 -21.63 -13.04 5.40
CA GLY A 320 -21.57 -13.06 6.87
C GLY A 320 -21.06 -11.76 7.52
N SER A 321 -20.41 -10.87 6.78
CA SER A 321 -19.65 -9.74 7.35
C SER A 321 -20.51 -8.79 8.19
N ALA A 322 -21.73 -8.48 7.76
CA ALA A 322 -22.65 -7.66 8.55
C ALA A 322 -23.08 -8.35 9.87
N GLY A 323 -23.17 -9.69 9.86
CA GLY A 323 -23.44 -10.49 11.05
C GLY A 323 -22.28 -10.44 12.05
N GLU A 324 -21.05 -10.62 11.58
CA GLU A 324 -19.85 -10.55 12.41
C GLU A 324 -19.63 -9.16 13.00
N LEU A 325 -19.83 -8.10 12.19
CA LEU A 325 -19.78 -6.72 12.68
C LEU A 325 -20.82 -6.50 13.79
N ARG A 326 -22.07 -6.98 13.60
CA ARG A 326 -23.11 -6.88 14.63
C ARG A 326 -22.69 -7.57 15.93
N GLN A 327 -22.19 -8.81 15.84
CA GLN A 327 -21.73 -9.56 17.02
C GLN A 327 -20.63 -8.80 17.77
N LEU A 328 -19.65 -8.23 17.05
CA LEU A 328 -18.61 -7.42 17.67
C LEU A 328 -19.18 -6.17 18.35
N LEU A 329 -20.07 -5.45 17.68
CA LEU A 329 -20.68 -4.24 18.21
C LEU A 329 -21.57 -4.51 19.43
N ASP A 330 -22.21 -5.68 19.50
CA ASP A 330 -22.98 -6.12 20.65
C ASP A 330 -22.07 -6.46 21.84
N MET A 331 -20.92 -7.13 21.59
CA MET A 331 -19.89 -7.35 22.62
C MET A 331 -19.30 -6.05 23.16
N LEU A 332 -19.21 -5.01 22.33
CA LEU A 332 -18.74 -3.69 22.73
C LEU A 332 -19.71 -2.93 23.64
N GLY A 333 -20.94 -3.42 23.84
CA GLY A 333 -21.84 -2.92 24.89
C GLY A 333 -22.20 -1.44 24.78
N GLY A 334 -22.32 -0.91 23.55
CA GLY A 334 -22.67 0.50 23.29
C GLY A 334 -21.48 1.45 23.11
N ARG A 335 -20.23 0.96 23.21
CA ARG A 335 -19.05 1.76 22.87
C ARG A 335 -19.04 2.13 21.40
N ARG A 336 -18.82 3.41 21.10
CA ARG A 336 -18.73 3.95 19.74
C ARG A 336 -17.27 4.03 19.30
N LEU A 337 -16.76 2.92 18.77
CA LEU A 337 -15.43 2.88 18.19
C LEU A 337 -15.50 3.21 16.69
N PRO A 338 -14.56 4.01 16.15
CA PRO A 338 -14.48 4.20 14.72
C PRO A 338 -14.15 2.89 14.02
N VAL A 339 -14.66 2.71 12.80
CA VAL A 339 -14.39 1.55 11.95
C VAL A 339 -13.35 1.93 10.90
N VAL A 340 -12.19 1.28 10.93
CA VAL A 340 -11.12 1.45 9.94
C VAL A 340 -11.21 0.33 8.91
N VAL A 341 -11.48 0.69 7.67
CA VAL A 341 -11.82 -0.24 6.58
C VAL A 341 -10.73 -0.27 5.51
N ASN A 342 -10.29 -1.48 5.17
CA ASN A 342 -9.47 -1.75 4.00
C ASN A 342 -10.04 -2.99 3.28
N SER A 343 -10.71 -2.76 2.16
CA SER A 343 -11.50 -3.78 1.49
C SER A 343 -11.49 -3.60 -0.04
N PRO A 344 -11.26 -4.70 -0.79
CA PRO A 344 -11.44 -4.70 -2.24
C PRO A 344 -12.92 -4.78 -2.66
N GLY A 345 -13.87 -4.54 -1.76
CA GLY A 345 -15.30 -4.72 -2.00
C GLY A 345 -15.77 -6.13 -1.73
N GLY A 346 -16.79 -6.59 -2.46
CA GLY A 346 -17.43 -7.90 -2.27
C GLY A 346 -18.95 -7.86 -2.39
N ASP A 347 -19.65 -8.55 -1.49
CA ASP A 347 -21.10 -8.67 -1.49
C ASP A 347 -21.81 -7.35 -1.18
N VAL A 348 -22.65 -6.89 -2.11
CA VAL A 348 -23.35 -5.61 -2.03
C VAL A 348 -24.43 -5.62 -0.94
N GLN A 349 -25.13 -6.74 -0.71
CA GLN A 349 -26.17 -6.80 0.33
C GLN A 349 -25.56 -6.76 1.73
N ALA A 350 -24.46 -7.48 1.95
CA ALA A 350 -23.70 -7.43 3.18
C ALA A 350 -23.10 -6.03 3.40
N ALA A 351 -22.61 -5.37 2.35
CA ALA A 351 -22.14 -3.98 2.45
C ALA A 351 -23.26 -3.01 2.85
N LEU A 352 -24.44 -3.11 2.22
CA LEU A 352 -25.63 -2.32 2.59
C LEU A 352 -26.02 -2.56 4.05
N ALA A 353 -26.05 -3.82 4.49
CA ALA A 353 -26.40 -4.19 5.86
C ALA A 353 -25.36 -3.70 6.88
N ALA A 354 -24.06 -3.86 6.58
CA ALA A 354 -22.98 -3.37 7.42
C ALA A 354 -22.99 -1.84 7.50
N GLY A 355 -23.19 -1.15 6.38
CA GLY A 355 -23.32 0.30 6.34
C GLY A 355 -24.52 0.82 7.13
N ARG A 356 -25.67 0.15 7.08
CA ARG A 356 -26.83 0.47 7.95
C ARG A 356 -26.50 0.29 9.42
N LEU A 357 -25.83 -0.80 9.79
CA LEU A 357 -25.39 -1.01 11.18
C LEU A 357 -24.44 0.08 11.68
N ILE A 358 -23.48 0.49 10.83
CA ILE A 358 -22.56 1.61 11.12
C ILE A 358 -23.35 2.89 11.40
N ARG A 359 -24.32 3.20 10.53
CA ARG A 359 -25.18 4.39 10.65
C ARG A 359 -26.04 4.36 11.90
N GLU A 360 -26.73 3.24 12.14
CA GLU A 360 -27.61 3.02 13.31
C GLU A 360 -26.86 3.15 14.63
N ARG A 361 -25.61 2.68 14.68
CA ARG A 361 -24.74 2.77 15.87
C ARG A 361 -24.01 4.10 15.99
N GLY A 362 -24.16 4.98 15.01
CA GLY A 362 -23.57 6.32 15.01
C GLY A 362 -22.05 6.30 14.94
N LEU A 363 -21.46 5.37 14.17
CA LEU A 363 -20.02 5.17 14.12
C LEU A 363 -19.38 6.06 13.04
N ASP A 364 -18.17 6.53 13.33
CA ASP A 364 -17.31 7.13 12.33
C ASP A 364 -16.58 6.04 11.53
N VAL A 365 -16.29 6.33 10.27
CA VAL A 365 -15.59 5.39 9.38
C VAL A 365 -14.37 6.05 8.77
N ALA A 366 -13.28 5.30 8.70
CA ALA A 366 -12.07 5.68 8.01
C ALA A 366 -11.67 4.62 6.97
N VAL A 367 -11.19 5.05 5.81
CA VAL A 367 -10.49 4.18 4.85
C VAL A 367 -9.00 4.27 5.11
N ALA A 368 -8.45 3.21 5.70
CA ALA A 368 -7.03 2.99 5.97
C ALA A 368 -6.80 1.51 6.26
N ARG A 369 -5.54 1.05 6.24
CA ARG A 369 -5.21 -0.30 6.73
C ARG A 369 -4.74 -0.27 8.17
N THR A 370 -4.97 -1.36 8.90
CA THR A 370 -4.38 -1.58 10.21
C THR A 370 -3.10 -2.42 10.11
N ASP A 371 -1.98 -1.85 10.55
CA ASP A 371 -0.71 -2.55 10.74
C ASP A 371 -0.66 -3.12 12.17
N PHE A 372 -0.86 -4.43 12.28
CA PHE A 372 -0.83 -5.15 13.57
C PHE A 372 0.61 -5.31 14.05
N LEU A 373 0.90 -4.83 15.25
CA LEU A 373 2.27 -4.80 15.80
C LEU A 373 2.66 -6.06 16.57
N ASP A 374 1.67 -6.76 17.13
CA ASP A 374 1.90 -7.96 17.92
C ASP A 374 1.90 -9.19 17.00
N CYS A 375 0.75 -9.45 16.39
CA CYS A 375 0.54 -10.54 15.46
C CYS A 375 -0.65 -10.26 14.55
N ASP A 376 -0.69 -10.95 13.41
CA ASP A 376 -1.74 -10.82 12.41
C ASP A 376 -2.95 -11.68 12.78
N PRO A 377 -4.13 -11.10 13.04
CA PRO A 377 -5.19 -11.89 13.63
C PRO A 377 -5.83 -12.86 12.64
N GLY A 378 -6.11 -14.08 13.12
CA GLY A 378 -6.48 -15.22 12.28
C GLY A 378 -5.31 -16.13 11.92
N LYS A 379 -4.06 -15.77 12.24
CA LYS A 379 -2.93 -16.71 12.22
C LYS A 379 -2.93 -17.61 13.45
N ALA A 380 -2.56 -18.87 13.27
CA ALA A 380 -2.43 -19.83 14.36
C ALA A 380 -1.47 -19.31 15.46
N GLY A 381 -1.94 -19.30 16.71
CA GLY A 381 -1.20 -18.80 17.86
C GLY A 381 -1.20 -17.27 18.02
N CYS A 382 -1.99 -16.55 17.22
CA CYS A 382 -2.21 -15.11 17.40
C CYS A 382 -3.49 -14.88 18.20
N GLU A 383 -3.32 -14.57 19.48
CA GLU A 383 -4.43 -14.22 20.39
C GLU A 383 -4.24 -12.79 20.88
N PRO A 384 -5.33 -12.02 21.04
CA PRO A 384 -5.26 -10.65 21.53
C PRO A 384 -4.95 -10.62 23.02
N THR A 385 -4.22 -9.60 23.46
CA THR A 385 -4.00 -9.36 24.90
C THR A 385 -5.21 -8.61 25.45
N GLU A 386 -5.91 -9.19 26.44
CA GLU A 386 -7.14 -8.60 27.02
C GLU A 386 -8.23 -8.30 25.97
N GLY A 387 -8.30 -9.09 24.89
CA GLY A 387 -9.28 -8.90 23.82
C GLY A 387 -8.94 -7.76 22.84
N LEU A 388 -7.75 -7.15 22.97
CA LEU A 388 -7.27 -6.08 22.10
C LEU A 388 -5.99 -6.50 21.36
N TYR A 389 -5.93 -6.18 20.07
CA TYR A 389 -4.68 -6.21 19.31
C TYR A 389 -3.97 -4.87 19.39
N SER A 390 -2.64 -4.84 19.44
CA SER A 390 -1.90 -3.59 19.25
C SER A 390 -1.71 -3.30 17.76
N GLY A 391 -1.99 -2.07 17.35
CA GLY A 391 -1.82 -1.69 15.96
C GLY A 391 -1.60 -0.20 15.74
N LEU A 392 -1.38 0.15 14.47
CA LEU A 392 -1.34 1.52 13.95
C LEU A 392 -2.12 1.57 12.65
N THR A 393 -2.81 2.68 12.40
CA THR A 393 -3.42 2.96 11.11
C THR A 393 -2.38 3.44 10.10
N ILE A 394 -2.52 3.02 8.84
CA ILE A 394 -1.71 3.45 7.72
C ILE A 394 -2.61 3.68 6.52
N ASP A 395 -2.59 4.90 6.01
CA ASP A 395 -3.43 5.31 4.88
C ASP A 395 -2.85 4.82 3.54
N ALA A 396 -1.52 4.79 3.42
CA ALA A 396 -0.79 4.42 2.22
C ALA A 396 -1.12 3.01 1.70
N GLY A 397 -1.75 2.92 0.54
CA GLY A 397 -2.11 1.65 -0.12
C GLY A 397 -3.27 0.91 0.55
N ALA A 398 -4.04 1.59 1.41
CA ALA A 398 -5.37 1.13 1.78
C ALA A 398 -6.29 1.19 0.57
N ARG A 399 -7.33 0.36 0.54
CA ARG A 399 -8.26 0.26 -0.59
C ARG A 399 -9.70 0.27 -0.10
N CYS A 400 -10.58 0.91 -0.84
CA CYS A 400 -12.01 0.81 -0.67
C CYS A 400 -12.68 0.76 -2.04
N ASP A 401 -12.88 -0.47 -2.53
CA ASP A 401 -13.36 -0.68 -3.89
C ASP A 401 -14.85 -1.05 -3.88
N ALA A 402 -15.61 -0.50 -4.84
CA ALA A 402 -16.99 -0.89 -5.14
C ALA A 402 -17.93 -1.06 -3.93
N ALA A 403 -18.23 -2.29 -3.50
CA ALA A 403 -19.11 -2.55 -2.36
C ALA A 403 -18.56 -1.96 -1.04
N CYS A 404 -17.24 -1.75 -0.92
CA CYS A 404 -16.68 -1.04 0.21
C CYS A 404 -17.22 0.38 0.32
N ALA A 405 -17.34 1.10 -0.81
CA ALA A 405 -17.90 2.45 -0.84
C ALA A 405 -19.32 2.47 -0.24
N VAL A 406 -20.13 1.46 -0.58
CA VAL A 406 -21.48 1.29 -0.02
C VAL A 406 -21.42 1.10 1.50
N MET A 407 -20.53 0.25 2.01
CA MET A 407 -20.41 0.05 3.46
C MET A 407 -19.99 1.32 4.20
N ILE A 408 -18.98 2.04 3.71
CA ILE A 408 -18.45 3.22 4.41
C ILE A 408 -19.38 4.44 4.33
N ALA A 409 -20.30 4.48 3.34
CA ALA A 409 -21.31 5.52 3.24
C ALA A 409 -22.17 5.59 4.53
N GLY A 410 -22.29 4.48 5.27
CA GLY A 410 -22.95 4.43 6.57
C GLY A 410 -22.32 5.30 7.67
N GLY A 411 -21.07 5.74 7.52
CA GLY A 411 -20.38 6.52 8.55
C GLY A 411 -21.05 7.86 8.85
N ILE A 412 -21.05 8.27 10.12
CA ILE A 412 -21.51 9.61 10.53
C ILE A 412 -20.50 10.66 10.07
N ARG A 413 -19.23 10.46 10.42
CA ARG A 413 -18.10 11.14 9.81
C ARG A 413 -17.30 10.12 9.01
N ARG A 414 -16.87 10.54 7.83
CA ARG A 414 -16.18 9.70 6.86
C ARG A 414 -14.82 10.33 6.55
N PHE A 415 -13.77 9.54 6.66
CA PHE A 415 -12.40 9.95 6.43
C PHE A 415 -11.80 8.99 5.41
N VAL A 416 -11.19 9.50 4.35
CA VAL A 416 -10.45 8.69 3.39
C VAL A 416 -9.02 9.16 3.47
N GLY A 417 -8.09 8.23 3.74
CA GLY A 417 -6.67 8.54 3.76
C GLY A 417 -6.23 9.15 2.43
N ALA A 418 -5.32 10.12 2.46
CA ALA A 418 -4.85 10.81 1.25
C ALA A 418 -4.30 9.83 0.19
N ASP A 419 -3.70 8.73 0.68
CA ASP A 419 -3.03 7.69 -0.11
C ASP A 419 -3.85 6.39 -0.20
N ALA A 420 -5.13 6.45 0.16
CA ALA A 420 -6.04 5.33 0.02
C ALA A 420 -6.63 5.31 -1.40
N HIS A 421 -6.69 4.14 -2.01
CA HIS A 421 -7.29 3.94 -3.31
C HIS A 421 -8.80 3.78 -3.17
N PHE A 422 -9.53 4.51 -4.02
CA PHE A 422 -10.99 4.48 -4.04
C PHE A 422 -11.48 4.17 -5.45
N LEU A 423 -11.54 2.88 -5.76
CA LEU A 423 -11.90 2.43 -7.11
C LEU A 423 -13.41 2.23 -7.20
N VAL A 424 -14.01 2.86 -8.22
CA VAL A 424 -15.40 2.63 -8.59
C VAL A 424 -15.50 1.79 -9.85
N HIS A 425 -16.42 0.83 -9.81
CA HIS A 425 -16.90 0.11 -10.97
C HIS A 425 -18.39 -0.17 -10.77
N SER A 426 -19.06 -0.63 -11.83
CA SER A 426 -20.47 -0.99 -11.76
C SER A 426 -20.71 -2.09 -10.73
N ILE A 427 -21.75 -1.93 -9.92
CA ILE A 427 -22.22 -2.93 -8.96
C ILE A 427 -23.68 -3.26 -9.21
N GLY A 428 -24.08 -4.49 -8.90
CA GLY A 428 -25.47 -4.91 -9.00
C GLY A 428 -26.39 -4.20 -7.99
N MET A 429 -27.70 -4.38 -8.15
CA MET A 429 -28.75 -3.84 -7.25
C MET A 429 -28.86 -2.31 -7.29
N GLU A 430 -28.72 -1.73 -8.49
CA GLU A 430 -28.65 -0.29 -8.74
C GLU A 430 -29.69 0.55 -7.98
N GLU A 431 -30.98 0.20 -8.07
CA GLU A 431 -32.04 0.97 -7.40
C GLU A 431 -31.89 0.97 -5.87
N LYS A 432 -31.53 -0.18 -5.29
CA LYS A 432 -31.33 -0.31 -3.84
C LYS A 432 -30.09 0.45 -3.38
N VAL A 433 -29.00 0.36 -4.16
CA VAL A 433 -27.76 1.09 -3.88
C VAL A 433 -28.01 2.59 -3.97
N ARG A 434 -28.68 3.06 -5.03
CA ARG A 434 -29.02 4.48 -5.20
C ARG A 434 -29.82 5.01 -4.02
N ALA A 435 -30.93 4.34 -3.69
CA ALA A 435 -31.77 4.73 -2.56
C ALA A 435 -31.00 4.76 -1.22
N TYR A 436 -30.12 3.79 -1.02
CA TYR A 436 -29.27 3.74 0.17
C TYR A 436 -28.24 4.89 0.20
N LEU A 437 -27.56 5.18 -0.91
CA LEU A 437 -26.59 6.27 -0.99
C LEU A 437 -27.26 7.63 -0.74
N ASP A 438 -28.47 7.84 -1.28
CA ASP A 438 -29.28 9.03 -1.02
C ASP A 438 -29.62 9.14 0.49
N GLU A 439 -30.04 8.04 1.12
CA GLU A 439 -30.31 7.97 2.57
C GLU A 439 -29.06 8.28 3.43
N MET A 440 -27.88 7.89 2.94
CA MET A 440 -26.60 8.17 3.58
C MET A 440 -26.03 9.56 3.27
N ALA A 441 -26.76 10.39 2.51
CA ALA A 441 -26.33 11.69 2.02
C ALA A 441 -25.00 11.62 1.23
N ILE A 442 -24.91 10.66 0.31
CA ILE A 442 -23.88 10.61 -0.73
C ILE A 442 -24.43 11.28 -1.98
N GLY A 443 -23.62 12.13 -2.61
CA GLY A 443 -24.00 12.86 -3.82
C GLY A 443 -24.28 11.92 -4.99
N SER A 444 -25.32 12.23 -5.77
CA SER A 444 -25.74 11.44 -6.94
C SER A 444 -24.65 11.34 -8.02
N GLY A 445 -23.71 12.29 -8.07
CA GLY A 445 -22.52 12.25 -8.93
C GLY A 445 -21.67 11.00 -8.77
N PHE A 446 -21.60 10.43 -7.55
CA PHE A 446 -20.93 9.16 -7.31
C PHE A 446 -21.60 8.00 -8.04
N PHE A 447 -22.93 7.91 -7.96
CA PHE A 447 -23.67 6.86 -8.61
C PHE A 447 -23.52 6.94 -10.15
N VAL A 448 -23.46 8.16 -10.70
CA VAL A 448 -23.13 8.38 -12.11
C VAL A 448 -21.70 7.93 -12.44
N ALA A 449 -20.72 8.26 -11.58
CA ALA A 449 -19.33 7.81 -11.74
C ALA A 449 -19.19 6.27 -11.71
N MET A 450 -19.99 5.60 -10.88
CA MET A 450 -20.05 4.13 -10.85
C MET A 450 -20.64 3.53 -12.14
N GLN A 451 -21.66 4.17 -12.72
CA GLN A 451 -22.28 3.72 -13.97
C GLN A 451 -21.39 4.00 -15.19
N SER A 452 -20.72 5.16 -15.24
CA SER A 452 -19.81 5.49 -16.33
C SER A 452 -18.55 4.61 -16.34
N ALA A 453 -18.13 4.11 -15.17
CA ALA A 453 -17.10 3.09 -15.03
C ALA A 453 -17.48 1.71 -15.64
N GLN A 454 -18.68 1.54 -16.24
CA GLN A 454 -18.97 0.39 -17.12
C GLN A 454 -18.14 0.41 -18.42
N TYR A 455 -17.68 1.59 -18.86
CA TYR A 455 -16.98 1.78 -20.13
C TYR A 455 -15.48 2.09 -19.96
N ALA A 456 -15.07 2.53 -18.78
CA ALA A 456 -13.68 2.73 -18.41
C ALA A 456 -13.24 1.61 -17.45
N LYS A 457 -12.20 0.85 -17.79
CA LYS A 457 -11.62 -0.15 -16.88
C LYS A 457 -10.99 0.58 -15.69
N HIS A 458 -11.74 0.66 -14.59
CA HIS A 458 -11.38 1.24 -13.28
C HIS A 458 -11.28 2.77 -13.28
N SER A 459 -12.30 3.44 -12.73
CA SER A 459 -12.25 4.86 -12.41
C SER A 459 -11.87 5.00 -10.93
N GLU A 460 -10.69 5.55 -10.64
CA GLU A 460 -10.30 5.91 -9.28
C GLU A 460 -10.78 7.33 -8.98
N LEU A 461 -11.40 7.52 -7.82
CA LEU A 461 -11.88 8.84 -7.42
C LEU A 461 -10.77 9.66 -6.76
N SER A 462 -10.63 10.90 -7.21
CA SER A 462 -9.76 11.88 -6.56
C SER A 462 -10.30 12.30 -5.19
N GLN A 463 -9.43 12.86 -4.34
CA GLN A 463 -9.84 13.45 -3.05
C GLN A 463 -10.86 14.58 -3.20
N GLY A 464 -10.83 15.30 -4.32
CA GLY A 464 -11.83 16.33 -4.66
C GLY A 464 -13.20 15.72 -4.88
N GLU A 465 -13.27 14.68 -5.71
CA GLU A 465 -14.52 13.94 -5.99
C GLU A 465 -15.06 13.24 -4.75
N LEU A 466 -14.19 12.63 -3.93
CA LEU A 466 -14.59 12.02 -2.66
C LEU A 466 -15.24 13.04 -1.72
N ARG A 467 -14.74 14.29 -1.71
CA ARG A 467 -15.37 15.38 -0.95
C ARG A 467 -16.67 15.83 -1.57
N GLU A 468 -16.70 16.06 -2.88
CA GLU A 468 -17.88 16.48 -3.62
C GLU A 468 -19.04 15.48 -3.45
N PHE A 469 -18.73 14.19 -3.52
CA PHE A 469 -19.70 13.11 -3.35
C PHE A 469 -20.02 12.81 -1.88
N GLY A 470 -19.27 13.37 -0.94
CA GLY A 470 -19.55 13.23 0.50
C GLY A 470 -18.92 12.02 1.19
N PHE A 471 -17.98 11.31 0.55
CA PHE A 471 -17.17 10.26 1.19
C PHE A 471 -16.11 10.79 2.15
N THR A 472 -15.81 12.08 2.10
CA THR A 472 -15.07 12.78 3.17
C THR A 472 -15.94 13.87 3.76
N THR A 473 -16.20 13.82 5.06
CA THR A 473 -17.02 14.84 5.76
C THR A 473 -16.21 16.04 6.24
N GLY A 474 -14.90 16.04 6.03
CA GLY A 474 -13.99 17.12 6.42
C GLY A 474 -12.57 16.92 5.86
N PRO A 475 -11.67 17.91 6.05
CA PRO A 475 -10.29 17.85 5.55
C PRO A 475 -9.36 17.03 6.44
N GLN A 476 -9.85 16.50 7.57
CA GLN A 476 -8.98 15.77 8.50
C GLN A 476 -8.61 14.39 7.95
N SER A 477 -7.45 13.88 8.33
CA SER A 477 -7.01 12.52 8.00
C SER A 477 -7.55 11.49 8.99
N VAL A 478 -7.26 10.21 8.73
CA VAL A 478 -7.61 9.09 9.61
C VAL A 478 -6.99 9.22 11.01
N ASP A 479 -5.89 9.97 11.14
CA ASP A 479 -5.27 10.30 12.43
C ASP A 479 -6.20 11.09 13.35
N ALA A 480 -7.23 11.78 12.83
CA ALA A 480 -8.23 12.44 13.66
C ALA A 480 -9.08 11.46 14.49
N LEU A 481 -9.13 10.19 14.09
CA LEU A 481 -9.84 9.12 14.80
C LEU A 481 -8.94 8.17 15.56
N THR A 482 -7.69 8.01 15.13
CA THR A 482 -6.79 6.94 15.62
C THR A 482 -5.41 7.43 16.05
N GLY A 483 -5.11 8.71 15.87
CA GLY A 483 -3.82 9.31 16.17
C GLY A 483 -3.51 9.32 17.67
N ALA A 484 -2.24 9.14 18.02
CA ALA A 484 -1.80 9.03 19.41
C ALA A 484 -2.00 10.31 20.26
N THR A 485 -2.34 11.44 19.65
CA THR A 485 -2.55 12.71 20.35
C THR A 485 -4.01 12.99 20.63
N ILE A 486 -4.96 12.28 20.01
CA ILE A 486 -6.39 12.61 20.11
C ILE A 486 -6.93 12.44 21.53
N CYS A 487 -6.40 11.51 22.32
CA CYS A 487 -6.83 11.27 23.68
C CYS A 487 -6.49 12.40 24.67
N LYS A 488 -5.72 13.40 24.21
CA LYS A 488 -5.40 14.62 24.95
C LYS A 488 -6.31 15.80 24.57
N SER A 489 -7.21 15.65 23.60
CA SER A 489 -8.11 16.73 23.19
C SER A 489 -9.21 16.99 24.21
N SER A 490 -9.81 18.18 24.13
CA SER A 490 -11.01 18.55 24.90
C SER A 490 -12.12 18.96 23.92
N PRO A 491 -13.26 18.24 23.89
CA PRO A 491 -13.57 17.07 24.70
C PRO A 491 -12.71 15.85 24.33
N LYS A 492 -12.52 14.95 25.30
CA LYS A 492 -11.81 13.68 25.09
C LYS A 492 -12.66 12.76 24.20
N PRO A 493 -12.10 12.12 23.16
CA PRO A 493 -12.84 11.18 22.33
C PRO A 493 -13.25 9.92 23.10
N ASP A 494 -14.46 9.41 22.83
CA ASP A 494 -15.04 8.22 23.48
C ASP A 494 -14.24 6.93 23.22
N ASN A 495 -13.43 6.91 22.16
CA ASN A 495 -12.61 5.76 21.81
C ASN A 495 -11.27 5.70 22.56
N CYS A 496 -10.99 6.64 23.48
CA CYS A 496 -9.76 6.68 24.26
C CYS A 496 -9.94 6.04 25.65
N ARG A 497 -9.11 5.03 25.97
CA ARG A 497 -9.23 4.27 27.22
C ARG A 497 -7.89 4.06 27.92
N VAL A 498 -7.88 4.21 29.24
CA VAL A 498 -6.82 3.70 30.12
C VAL A 498 -7.12 2.24 30.46
N LEU A 499 -6.18 1.33 30.16
CA LEU A 499 -6.28 -0.04 30.68
C LEU A 499 -5.90 -0.04 32.17
N PRO A 500 -6.62 -0.78 33.03
CA PRO A 500 -6.18 -1.00 34.40
C PRO A 500 -4.76 -1.58 34.37
N ALA A 501 -3.86 -1.09 35.22
CA ALA A 501 -2.57 -1.72 35.38
C ALA A 501 -2.80 -3.17 35.85
N ALA A 502 -2.26 -4.16 35.13
CA ALA A 502 -2.16 -5.51 35.63
C ALA A 502 -1.44 -5.44 36.99
N ASN A 503 -2.19 -5.70 38.08
CA ASN A 503 -1.88 -5.53 39.52
C ASN A 503 -2.45 -4.27 40.21
N ALA A 504 -3.76 -4.02 40.08
CA ALA A 504 -4.49 -3.14 41.00
C ALA A 504 -5.67 -3.84 41.73
N GLU A 505 -5.62 -5.18 41.86
CA GLU A 505 -6.45 -5.96 42.79
C GLU A 505 -5.55 -6.64 43.82
N ALA A 506 -4.81 -5.84 44.60
CA ALA A 506 -4.13 -6.32 45.81
C ALA A 506 -3.94 -5.17 46.80
N GLU A 507 -4.96 -4.32 47.00
CA GLU A 507 -4.98 -3.35 48.09
C GLU A 507 -6.44 -2.96 48.42
N ALA A 508 -7.22 -3.95 48.86
CA ALA A 508 -8.34 -3.66 49.74
C ALA A 508 -7.82 -3.70 51.18
N PRO A 509 -7.94 -2.63 51.98
CA PRO A 509 -7.54 -2.68 53.39
C PRO A 509 -8.44 -3.69 54.12
N ALA A 510 -7.81 -4.57 54.89
CA ALA A 510 -8.51 -5.42 55.83
C ALA A 510 -9.38 -4.53 56.75
N LYS A 511 -10.70 -4.72 56.70
CA LYS A 511 -11.60 -4.16 57.70
C LYS A 511 -11.24 -4.80 59.05
N LEU A 512 -10.88 -3.94 60.00
CA LEU A 512 -10.88 -4.23 61.44
C LEU A 512 -12.31 -4.52 61.90
#